data_AF-A0A7W0N779-F1
#
_entry.id   AF-A0A7W0N779-F1
#
_cell.length_a   1.000
_cell.length_b   1.000
_cell.length_c   1.000
_cell.angle_alpha   90.00
_cell.angle_beta   90.00
_cell.angle_gamma   90.00
#
_symmetry.space_group_name_H-M   'P 1'
#
loop_
_entity.id
_entity.type
_entity.pdbx_description
1 polymer ?
#
loop_
_entity_poly.entity_id
_entity_poly.type
_entity_poly.pdbx_seq_one_letter_code
_entity_poly.pdbx_strand_id
1 'polypeptide(L)'
;MLFKPKFCCGCGEKIERLDWKPWTSRRFCQLCETEYGLYEWIPRVMFCLGLFFGVLGISFYWQKTEKPIVALSHQMSENLPTANKNLTNQTNSLALSANQNVQETAKLNGANSAQNVQKSLQTALLKQSSSQTTQTKQIEDSKKVAPETAYFCGAQTKKGTPCSRRVKNNSRCWQHVGQSAMLPPEKLRAN
;
A
#
# COMPACT_ATOMS: atom_id res chain seq x y z
N MET A 1 -16.91 -6.47 22.04
CA MET A 1 -15.84 -7.49 22.01
C MET A 1 -15.24 -7.53 20.62
N LEU A 2 -13.99 -7.12 20.45
CA LEU A 2 -13.35 -7.02 19.13
C LEU A 2 -12.81 -8.41 18.76
N PHE A 3 -13.45 -9.06 17.79
CA PHE A 3 -13.01 -10.36 17.28
C PHE A 3 -11.54 -10.29 16.82
N LYS A 4 -10.67 -11.09 17.45
CA LYS A 4 -9.25 -11.26 17.10
C LYS A 4 -9.10 -12.59 16.36
N PRO A 5 -9.10 -12.60 15.02
CA PRO A 5 -8.88 -13.84 14.28
C PRO A 5 -7.50 -14.39 14.59
N LYS A 6 -7.41 -15.70 14.80
CA LYS A 6 -6.13 -16.38 15.05
C LYS A 6 -5.33 -16.64 13.77
N PHE A 7 -5.97 -16.56 12.60
CA PHE A 7 -5.41 -16.91 11.30
C PHE A 7 -5.67 -15.81 10.26
N CYS A 8 -4.72 -15.62 9.35
CA CYS A 8 -4.81 -14.72 8.21
C CYS A 8 -5.86 -15.20 7.20
N CYS A 9 -6.73 -14.31 6.73
CA CYS A 9 -7.74 -14.64 5.72
C CYS A 9 -7.16 -14.88 4.31
N GLY A 10 -5.97 -14.34 4.01
CA GLY A 10 -5.30 -14.52 2.72
C GLY A 10 -4.51 -15.84 2.67
N CYS A 11 -3.49 -15.98 3.51
CA CYS A 11 -2.59 -17.13 3.48
C CYS A 11 -2.96 -18.28 4.46
N GLY A 12 -3.83 -18.04 5.45
CA GLY A 12 -4.17 -19.03 6.48
C GLY A 12 -3.14 -19.17 7.61
N GLU A 13 -2.05 -18.40 7.59
CA GLU A 13 -1.01 -18.45 8.60
C GLU A 13 -1.46 -17.83 9.94
N LYS A 14 -0.94 -18.34 11.06
CA LYS A 14 -1.29 -17.85 12.39
C LYS A 14 -0.72 -16.44 12.61
N ILE A 15 -1.55 -15.52 13.08
CA ILE A 15 -1.14 -14.13 13.30
C ILE A 15 -0.49 -14.02 14.69
N GLU A 16 0.83 -13.98 14.74
CA GLU A 16 1.60 -13.73 15.97
C GLU A 16 2.06 -12.27 16.01
N ARG A 17 1.14 -11.38 16.41
CA ARG A 17 1.44 -9.96 16.65
C ARG A 17 1.36 -9.69 18.16
N LEU A 18 2.45 -9.19 18.74
CA LEU A 18 2.54 -8.80 20.14
C LEU A 18 1.64 -7.57 20.42
N ASP A 19 1.60 -6.62 19.48
CA ASP A 19 0.80 -5.40 19.61
C ASP A 19 -0.29 -5.30 18.55
N TRP A 20 -1.54 -5.16 19.00
CA TRP A 20 -2.70 -4.91 18.15
C TRP A 20 -3.03 -3.42 18.16
N LYS A 21 -2.65 -2.71 17.10
CA LYS A 21 -3.06 -1.32 16.88
C LYS A 21 -4.50 -1.28 16.31
N PRO A 22 -5.32 -0.28 16.66
CA PRO A 22 -6.69 -0.19 16.17
C PRO A 22 -6.79 0.09 14.66
N TRP A 23 -5.73 0.62 14.04
CA TRP A 23 -5.68 0.92 12.60
C TRP A 23 -5.04 -0.18 11.73
N THR A 24 -4.32 -1.15 12.31
CA THR A 24 -3.74 -2.27 11.55
C THR A 24 -4.84 -3.26 11.17
N SER A 25 -4.85 -3.72 9.91
CA SER A 25 -5.93 -4.57 9.40
C SER A 25 -6.01 -5.85 10.24
N ARG A 26 -7.21 -6.16 10.71
CA ARG A 26 -7.37 -7.26 11.68
C ARG A 26 -7.36 -8.65 11.04
N ARG A 27 -7.44 -8.73 9.72
CA ARG A 27 -7.71 -9.97 8.98
C ARG A 27 -6.48 -10.56 8.30
N PHE A 28 -5.42 -9.80 8.14
CA PHE A 28 -4.26 -10.20 7.35
C PHE A 28 -3.01 -10.37 8.22
N CYS A 29 -2.02 -11.16 7.80
CA CYS A 29 -0.67 -11.15 8.36
C CYS A 29 0.12 -9.95 7.78
N GLN A 30 1.33 -9.66 8.26
CA GLN A 30 2.14 -8.55 7.74
C GLN A 30 2.40 -8.65 6.23
N LEU A 31 2.64 -9.87 5.70
CA LEU A 31 2.83 -10.09 4.27
C LEU A 31 1.56 -9.75 3.48
N CYS A 32 0.44 -10.41 3.80
CA CYS A 32 -0.83 -10.16 3.12
C CYS A 32 -1.34 -8.73 3.31
N GLU A 33 -0.98 -8.06 4.41
CA GLU A 33 -1.32 -6.66 4.63
C GLU A 33 -0.62 -5.73 3.62
N THR A 34 0.61 -6.02 3.21
CA THR A 34 1.27 -5.22 2.16
C THR A 34 0.67 -5.44 0.77
N GLU A 35 0.19 -6.64 0.48
CA GLU A 35 -0.37 -7.00 -0.83
C GLU A 35 -1.84 -6.57 -0.99
N TYR A 36 -2.66 -6.81 0.05
CA TYR A 36 -4.09 -6.52 0.03
C TYR A 36 -4.47 -5.21 0.72
N GLY A 37 -3.55 -4.58 1.45
CA GLY A 37 -3.81 -3.35 2.20
C GLY A 37 -4.27 -2.19 1.32
N LEU A 38 -3.77 -2.13 0.08
CA LEU A 38 -4.17 -1.10 -0.88
C LEU A 38 -5.67 -1.20 -1.20
N TYR A 39 -6.20 -2.41 -1.38
CA TYR A 39 -7.60 -2.61 -1.79
C TYR A 39 -8.61 -2.20 -0.69
N GLU A 40 -8.28 -2.43 0.58
CA GLU A 40 -9.10 -1.95 1.70
C GLU A 40 -9.03 -0.43 1.88
N TRP A 41 -7.93 0.21 1.47
CA TRP A 41 -7.75 1.65 1.63
C TRP A 41 -8.39 2.48 0.51
N ILE A 42 -8.46 1.94 -0.72
CA ILE A 42 -9.08 2.57 -1.89
C ILE A 42 -10.46 3.17 -1.59
N PRO A 43 -11.46 2.44 -1.05
CA PRO A 43 -12.80 3.01 -0.82
C PRO A 43 -12.79 4.15 0.20
N ARG A 44 -11.91 4.10 1.21
CA ARG A 44 -11.78 5.18 2.20
C ARG A 44 -11.18 6.43 1.57
N VAL A 45 -10.11 6.26 0.79
CA VAL A 45 -9.46 7.35 0.06
C VAL A 45 -10.41 7.97 -0.95
N MET A 46 -11.15 7.15 -1.70
CA MET A 46 -12.16 7.61 -2.66
C MET A 46 -13.27 8.41 -1.98
N PHE A 47 -13.75 7.96 -0.82
CA PHE A 47 -14.73 8.70 -0.04
C PHE A 47 -14.19 10.06 0.44
N CYS A 48 -12.96 10.08 0.98
CA CYS A 48 -12.31 11.33 1.40
C CYS A 48 -12.06 12.30 0.23
N LEU A 49 -11.59 11.80 -0.91
CA LEU A 49 -11.42 12.61 -2.14
C LEU A 49 -12.76 13.13 -2.64
N GLY A 50 -13.80 12.29 -2.65
CA GLY A 50 -15.14 12.69 -3.05
C GLY A 50 -15.71 13.81 -2.17
N LEU A 51 -15.54 13.70 -0.84
CA LEU A 51 -15.91 14.78 0.07
C LEU A 51 -15.11 16.05 -0.17
N PHE A 52 -13.79 15.92 -0.34
CA PHE A 52 -12.90 17.06 -0.56
C PHE A 52 -13.27 17.81 -1.85
N PHE A 53 -13.41 17.11 -2.97
CA PHE A 53 -13.84 17.70 -4.23
C PHE A 53 -15.29 18.18 -4.21
N GLY A 54 -16.17 17.52 -3.46
CA GLY A 54 -17.54 17.96 -3.26
C GLY A 54 -17.61 19.33 -2.57
N VAL A 55 -16.86 19.50 -1.47
CA VAL A 55 -16.78 20.78 -0.75
C VAL A 55 -16.15 21.87 -1.61
N LEU A 56 -15.05 21.57 -2.31
CA LEU A 56 -14.42 22.52 -3.23
C LEU A 56 -15.35 22.90 -4.38
N GLY A 57 -16.00 21.92 -5.02
CA GLY A 57 -16.91 22.14 -6.14
C GLY A 57 -18.10 23.03 -5.77
N ILE A 58 -18.70 22.81 -4.60
CA ILE A 58 -19.78 23.66 -4.07
C ILE A 58 -19.27 25.08 -3.80
N SER A 59 -18.07 25.22 -3.24
CA SER A 59 -17.46 26.53 -2.95
C SER A 59 -17.23 27.35 -4.23
N PHE A 60 -16.75 26.70 -5.30
CA PHE A 60 -16.60 27.36 -6.61
C PHE A 60 -17.94 27.65 -7.29
N TYR A 61 -18.96 26.83 -7.06
CA TYR A 61 -20.30 27.05 -7.62
C TYR A 61 -20.93 28.34 -7.10
N TRP A 62 -20.77 28.66 -5.81
CA TRP A 62 -21.31 29.89 -5.22
C TRP A 62 -20.54 31.18 -5.58
N GLN A 63 -19.28 31.10 -6.00
CA GLN A 63 -18.54 32.32 -6.38
C GLN A 63 -18.96 32.90 -7.73
N LYS A 64 -19.76 32.19 -8.54
CA LYS A 64 -20.13 32.65 -9.89
C LYS A 64 -21.32 33.62 -9.97
N THR A 65 -21.95 33.96 -8.85
CA THR A 65 -23.21 34.75 -8.86
C THR A 65 -23.07 36.26 -8.74
N GLU A 66 -21.86 36.83 -8.72
CA GLU A 66 -21.70 38.28 -8.66
C GLU A 66 -20.85 38.80 -9.82
N LYS A 67 -21.47 38.91 -11.00
CA LYS A 67 -21.12 40.01 -11.90
C LYS A 67 -22.07 41.15 -11.58
N PRO A 68 -21.63 42.21 -10.87
CA PRO A 68 -22.46 43.41 -10.76
C PRO A 68 -22.65 43.94 -12.18
N ILE A 69 -23.89 43.92 -12.66
CA ILE A 69 -24.32 44.65 -13.84
C ILE A 69 -24.24 46.13 -13.44
N VAL A 70 -23.04 46.70 -13.45
CA VAL A 70 -22.90 48.15 -13.54
C VAL A 70 -23.08 48.45 -15.02
N ALA A 71 -24.31 48.81 -15.35
CA ALA A 71 -24.67 49.42 -16.61
C ALA A 71 -23.72 50.60 -16.88
N LEU A 72 -22.81 50.44 -17.84
CA LEU A 72 -22.06 51.54 -18.44
C LEU A 72 -22.98 52.24 -19.45
N SER A 73 -24.02 52.92 -18.94
CA SER A 73 -24.78 53.93 -19.66
C SER A 73 -24.30 55.30 -19.21
N HIS A 74 -24.00 56.18 -20.16
CA HIS A 74 -23.23 57.44 -20.11
C HIS A 74 -21.73 57.22 -20.38
N GLN A 75 -21.17 57.65 -21.51
CA GLN A 75 -21.34 58.98 -22.11
C GLN A 75 -21.39 58.93 -23.64
N MET A 76 -22.42 59.57 -24.20
CA MET A 76 -22.34 60.26 -25.49
C MET A 76 -21.75 61.64 -25.24
N SER A 77 -20.76 62.08 -26.02
CA SER A 77 -20.66 63.44 -26.57
C SER A 77 -19.40 63.56 -27.47
N GLU A 78 -19.67 63.58 -28.78
CA GLU A 78 -19.10 64.46 -29.82
C GLU A 78 -17.58 64.77 -29.85
N ASN A 79 -16.87 64.33 -30.91
CA ASN A 79 -16.53 65.18 -32.08
C ASN A 79 -15.46 64.57 -33.03
N LEU A 80 -15.84 64.51 -34.31
CA LEU A 80 -15.08 64.66 -35.59
C LEU A 80 -13.88 63.75 -35.99
N PRO A 81 -13.67 63.57 -37.31
CA PRO A 81 -12.77 62.59 -37.89
C PRO A 81 -11.40 63.20 -38.21
N THR A 82 -10.35 62.44 -37.95
CA THR A 82 -9.08 62.62 -38.66
C THR A 82 -8.66 61.29 -39.25
N ALA A 83 -8.82 61.23 -40.56
CA ALA A 83 -8.15 60.28 -41.42
C ALA A 83 -6.64 60.36 -41.18
N ASN A 84 -6.03 59.25 -40.76
CA ASN A 84 -4.64 58.99 -41.09
C ASN A 84 -4.48 57.50 -41.41
N LYS A 85 -4.44 57.23 -42.70
CA LYS A 85 -3.94 55.97 -43.26
C LYS A 85 -2.44 55.96 -43.02
N ASN A 86 -1.94 55.09 -42.16
CA ASN A 86 -0.61 54.52 -42.35
C ASN A 86 -0.66 53.01 -42.10
N LEU A 87 -0.84 52.34 -43.23
CA LEU A 87 -0.75 50.91 -43.47
C LEU A 87 0.73 50.61 -43.74
N THR A 88 1.43 50.09 -42.74
CA THR A 88 2.79 49.50 -42.81
C THR A 88 3.04 49.02 -41.38
N ASN A 89 3.40 47.78 -41.05
CA ASN A 89 4.10 46.75 -41.79
C ASN A 89 3.88 45.42 -41.04
N GLN A 90 3.83 44.32 -41.81
CA GLN A 90 4.61 43.09 -41.61
C GLN A 90 4.90 42.65 -40.17
N THR A 91 4.46 41.45 -39.76
CA THR A 91 5.28 40.23 -39.50
C THR A 91 4.85 39.68 -38.12
N ASN A 92 4.74 38.40 -37.76
CA ASN A 92 5.08 37.12 -38.36
C ASN A 92 4.08 36.08 -37.85
N SER A 93 3.66 35.18 -38.73
CA SER A 93 3.17 33.86 -38.38
C SER A 93 4.34 32.94 -38.02
N LEU A 94 4.30 32.31 -36.85
CA LEU A 94 5.09 31.13 -36.46
C LEU A 94 4.10 30.26 -35.66
N ALA A 95 3.48 29.22 -36.22
CA ALA A 95 4.02 27.98 -36.75
C ALA A 95 5.00 27.28 -35.78
N LEU A 96 4.48 26.19 -35.20
CA LEU A 96 5.14 24.94 -34.79
C LEU A 96 6.66 24.93 -34.58
N SER A 97 7.09 24.40 -33.43
CA SER A 97 8.15 23.36 -33.24
C SER A 97 8.44 23.24 -31.74
N ALA A 98 8.24 22.10 -31.08
CA ALA A 98 9.11 20.91 -31.05
C ALA A 98 10.37 21.05 -30.17
N ASN A 99 10.43 20.14 -29.19
CA ASN A 99 11.60 19.35 -28.75
C ASN A 99 12.53 19.81 -27.61
N GLN A 100 12.66 18.89 -26.65
CA GLN A 100 13.88 18.40 -25.97
C GLN A 100 14.70 19.28 -25.00
N ASN A 101 14.76 18.75 -23.76
CA ASN A 101 15.96 18.30 -23.04
C ASN A 101 17.04 19.34 -22.69
N VAL A 102 17.32 19.53 -21.38
CA VAL A 102 18.70 19.58 -20.83
C VAL A 102 18.65 19.32 -19.32
N GLN A 103 19.56 18.46 -18.90
CA GLN A 103 19.95 18.09 -17.54
C GLN A 103 20.74 19.21 -16.84
N GLU A 104 20.75 19.12 -15.50
CA GLU A 104 21.94 19.31 -14.66
C GLU A 104 22.54 20.71 -14.51
N THR A 105 22.34 21.32 -13.33
CA THR A 105 23.46 21.84 -12.55
C THR A 105 23.20 21.67 -11.06
N ALA A 106 24.14 20.96 -10.43
CA ALA A 106 24.31 20.86 -9.00
C ALA A 106 25.03 22.11 -8.46
N LYS A 107 24.73 22.46 -7.19
CA LYS A 107 25.70 22.64 -6.07
C LYS A 107 25.42 23.84 -5.16
N LEU A 108 25.29 23.47 -3.87
CA LEU A 108 26.04 23.97 -2.71
C LEU A 108 25.50 25.10 -1.83
N ASN A 109 25.65 24.79 -0.52
CA ASN A 109 25.68 25.60 0.71
C ASN A 109 24.35 25.68 1.47
N GLY A 110 24.23 25.29 2.74
CA GLY A 110 25.23 24.86 3.73
C GLY A 110 24.82 25.37 5.12
N ALA A 111 24.91 24.46 6.12
CA ALA A 111 25.05 24.71 7.56
C ALA A 111 23.89 25.35 8.36
N ASN A 112 23.32 24.57 9.30
CA ASN A 112 23.46 24.84 10.74
C ASN A 112 23.01 23.63 11.60
N SER A 113 23.94 23.17 12.45
CA SER A 113 23.84 22.48 13.75
C SER A 113 22.90 21.26 13.89
N ALA A 114 23.34 20.01 14.13
CA ALA A 114 24.38 19.48 15.02
C ALA A 114 24.21 19.90 16.49
N GLN A 115 23.39 19.17 17.24
CA GLN A 115 23.64 18.82 18.64
C GLN A 115 22.72 17.65 19.07
N ASN A 116 23.33 16.69 19.77
CA ASN A 116 22.74 15.67 20.66
C ASN A 116 22.84 14.20 20.21
N VAL A 117 24.08 13.71 20.24
CA VAL A 117 24.43 12.31 20.52
C VAL A 117 25.01 12.30 21.95
N GLN A 118 24.78 11.21 22.68
CA GLN A 118 25.40 10.83 23.98
C GLN A 118 24.60 11.10 25.27
N LYS A 119 23.65 10.20 25.54
CA LYS A 119 23.38 9.63 26.87
C LYS A 119 22.59 8.34 26.65
N SER A 120 22.91 7.16 27.14
CA SER A 120 24.04 6.64 27.92
C SER A 120 23.75 5.14 28.05
N LEU A 121 24.56 4.29 27.43
CA LEU A 121 24.76 2.92 27.90
C LEU A 121 25.47 3.01 29.25
N GLN A 122 24.88 2.38 30.27
CA GLN A 122 25.46 1.88 31.54
C GLN A 122 24.53 2.15 32.71
N THR A 123 23.51 1.31 32.85
CA THR A 123 23.15 0.80 34.17
C THR A 123 22.74 -0.66 33.99
N ALA A 124 23.70 -1.51 34.33
CA ALA A 124 23.55 -2.95 34.35
C ALA A 124 22.92 -3.41 35.68
N LEU A 125 22.53 -4.69 35.73
CA LEU A 125 22.37 -5.51 36.94
C LEU A 125 21.28 -5.09 37.94
N LEU A 126 20.05 -5.62 37.77
CA LEU A 126 19.27 -6.36 38.77
C LEU A 126 17.82 -6.54 38.30
N LYS A 127 17.31 -7.77 38.47
CA LYS A 127 16.00 -8.36 38.09
C LYS A 127 15.97 -9.00 36.69
N GLN A 128 16.08 -10.31 36.45
CA GLN A 128 16.06 -11.53 37.28
C GLN A 128 15.03 -11.54 38.43
N SER A 129 13.77 -11.88 38.10
CA SER A 129 12.97 -12.91 38.78
C SER A 129 11.50 -12.85 38.32
N SER A 130 10.88 -14.02 38.14
CA SER A 130 9.44 -14.32 37.94
C SER A 130 8.85 -13.94 36.55
N SER A 131 8.34 -14.84 35.71
CA SER A 131 7.81 -16.19 35.94
C SER A 131 7.97 -17.10 34.72
N GLN A 132 8.61 -18.25 34.97
CA GLN A 132 8.48 -19.50 34.21
C GLN A 132 7.02 -19.97 34.29
N THR A 133 6.44 -20.50 33.21
CA THR A 133 6.03 -21.93 33.00
C THR A 133 5.08 -21.86 31.78
N THR A 134 5.29 -22.49 30.64
CA THR A 134 5.40 -23.94 30.44
C THR A 134 6.28 -24.22 29.22
N GLN A 135 7.44 -24.85 29.46
CA GLN A 135 8.22 -25.53 28.43
C GLN A 135 7.60 -26.92 28.22
N THR A 136 7.36 -27.29 26.96
CA THR A 136 7.40 -28.70 26.57
C THR A 136 8.25 -28.82 25.31
N LYS A 137 9.51 -29.18 25.56
CA LYS A 137 10.38 -30.04 24.73
C LYS A 137 10.79 -29.52 23.35
N GLN A 138 11.90 -28.78 23.37
CA GLN A 138 12.91 -28.85 22.31
C GLN A 138 13.47 -30.28 22.25
N ILE A 139 13.63 -30.81 21.04
CA ILE A 139 14.83 -31.57 20.69
C ILE A 139 15.40 -30.83 19.48
N GLU A 140 16.58 -30.25 19.71
CA GLU A 140 17.49 -29.79 18.69
C GLU A 140 17.87 -30.96 17.79
N ASP A 141 17.83 -30.75 16.47
CA ASP A 141 18.80 -31.41 15.62
C ASP A 141 19.12 -30.50 14.44
N SER A 142 20.40 -30.15 14.36
CA SER A 142 21.01 -29.42 13.25
C SER A 142 20.90 -30.25 11.99
N LYS A 143 19.83 -30.07 11.21
CA LYS A 143 19.69 -30.68 9.89
C LYS A 143 19.95 -29.64 8.81
N LYS A 144 21.17 -29.70 8.29
CA LYS A 144 21.60 -29.29 6.93
C LYS A 144 20.39 -29.01 6.04
N VAL A 145 20.20 -27.76 5.62
CA VAL A 145 19.09 -27.29 4.78
C VAL A 145 19.13 -28.06 3.45
N ALA A 146 18.50 -29.23 3.43
CA ALA A 146 18.13 -29.91 2.22
C ALA A 146 17.01 -29.10 1.55
N PRO A 147 16.95 -29.06 0.20
CA PRO A 147 15.86 -28.38 -0.49
C PRO A 147 14.52 -28.89 0.07
N GLU A 148 13.66 -27.96 0.49
CA GLU A 148 12.33 -28.24 1.05
C GLU A 148 11.49 -28.92 -0.04
N THR A 149 11.55 -30.26 -0.10
CA THR A 149 10.77 -31.04 -1.07
C THR A 149 9.30 -30.88 -0.74
N ALA A 150 8.57 -30.10 -1.54
CA ALA A 150 7.13 -29.98 -1.40
C ALA A 150 6.46 -31.32 -1.75
N TYR A 151 5.43 -31.69 -1.00
CA TYR A 151 4.62 -32.89 -1.26
C TYR A 151 3.19 -32.51 -1.62
N PHE A 152 2.48 -33.40 -2.28
CA PHE A 152 1.04 -33.31 -2.51
C PHE A 152 0.27 -34.09 -1.44
N CYS A 153 -0.91 -33.58 -1.07
CA CYS A 153 -1.75 -34.18 -0.02
C CYS A 153 -2.11 -35.65 -0.33
N GLY A 154 -2.50 -35.96 -1.57
CA GLY A 154 -2.77 -37.34 -2.02
C GLY A 154 -3.97 -38.06 -1.40
N ALA A 155 -4.75 -37.39 -0.53
CA ALA A 155 -5.97 -37.97 0.04
C ALA A 155 -7.07 -38.09 -1.00
N GLN A 156 -7.92 -39.11 -0.86
CA GLN A 156 -9.06 -39.31 -1.73
C GLN A 156 -10.10 -38.20 -1.49
N THR A 157 -10.40 -37.44 -2.53
CA THR A 157 -11.47 -36.43 -2.48
C THR A 157 -12.84 -37.11 -2.60
N LYS A 158 -13.93 -36.36 -2.33
CA LYS A 158 -15.30 -36.85 -2.56
C LYS A 158 -15.57 -37.31 -4.01
N LYS A 159 -14.74 -36.86 -4.97
CA LYS A 159 -14.82 -37.24 -6.39
C LYS A 159 -14.00 -38.49 -6.73
N GLY A 160 -13.35 -39.12 -5.73
CA GLY A 160 -12.49 -40.28 -5.92
C GLY A 160 -11.08 -39.97 -6.46
N THR A 161 -10.80 -38.74 -6.87
CA THR A 161 -9.47 -38.31 -7.34
C THR A 161 -8.57 -37.89 -6.17
N PRO A 162 -7.24 -38.06 -6.28
CA PRO A 162 -6.31 -37.66 -5.22
C PRO A 162 -6.16 -36.13 -5.13
N CYS A 163 -6.05 -35.62 -3.91
CA CYS A 163 -5.89 -34.19 -3.65
C CYS A 163 -4.50 -33.70 -4.09
N SER A 164 -4.48 -32.74 -5.03
CA SER A 164 -3.27 -32.11 -5.58
C SER A 164 -2.78 -30.88 -4.81
N ARG A 165 -3.30 -30.62 -3.61
CA ARG A 165 -2.88 -29.47 -2.79
C ARG A 165 -1.47 -29.72 -2.23
N ARG A 166 -0.57 -28.74 -2.37
CA ARG A 166 0.81 -28.81 -1.85
C ARG A 166 0.86 -28.65 -0.32
N VAL A 167 1.77 -29.36 0.31
CA VAL A 167 2.04 -29.41 1.75
C VAL A 167 3.55 -29.47 1.99
N LYS A 168 4.02 -28.89 3.10
CA LYS A 168 5.45 -28.79 3.43
C LYS A 168 6.11 -30.12 3.86
N ASN A 169 5.32 -31.16 4.11
CA ASN A 169 5.79 -32.48 4.54
C ASN A 169 4.91 -33.56 3.90
N ASN A 170 5.20 -34.84 4.14
CA ASN A 170 4.32 -35.98 3.80
C ASN A 170 3.03 -36.02 4.65
N SER A 171 2.44 -34.85 4.94
CA SER A 171 1.23 -34.65 5.72
C SER A 171 0.01 -34.45 4.82
N ARG A 172 -1.18 -34.38 5.42
CA ARG A 172 -2.41 -34.03 4.70
C ARG A 172 -2.67 -32.53 4.76
N CYS A 173 -3.40 -32.02 3.77
CA CYS A 173 -3.89 -30.66 3.85
C CYS A 173 -4.96 -30.54 4.94
N TRP A 174 -5.25 -29.31 5.33
CA TRP A 174 -6.25 -29.01 6.36
C TRP A 174 -7.66 -29.55 6.05
N GLN A 175 -7.97 -29.88 4.79
CA GLN A 175 -9.25 -30.47 4.39
C GLN A 175 -9.33 -31.99 4.61
N HIS A 176 -8.19 -32.67 4.76
CA HIS A 176 -8.10 -34.13 4.82
C HIS A 176 -7.28 -34.62 6.02
N VAL A 177 -7.35 -33.89 7.14
CA VAL A 177 -6.65 -34.28 8.38
C VAL A 177 -7.16 -35.64 8.85
N GLY A 178 -6.24 -36.60 9.06
CA GLY A 178 -6.57 -37.95 9.52
C GLY A 178 -6.88 -38.97 8.41
N GLN A 179 -6.88 -38.58 7.13
CA GLN A 179 -7.08 -39.51 6.01
C GLN A 179 -5.78 -40.09 5.46
N SER A 180 -5.79 -41.35 5.05
CA SER A 180 -4.66 -42.02 4.39
C SER A 180 -4.48 -41.52 2.95
N ALA A 181 -3.23 -41.51 2.47
CA ALA A 181 -2.96 -41.23 1.06
C ALA A 181 -3.38 -42.43 0.24
N MET A 182 -3.95 -42.16 -0.93
CA MET A 182 -4.28 -43.19 -1.90
C MET A 182 -3.03 -43.62 -2.71
N LEU A 183 -2.00 -42.77 -2.77
CA LEU A 183 -0.78 -43.02 -3.51
C LEU A 183 0.43 -43.26 -2.59
N PRO A 184 1.41 -44.07 -3.01
CA PRO A 184 2.66 -44.24 -2.28
C PRO A 184 3.45 -42.92 -2.20
N PRO A 185 4.27 -42.72 -1.16
CA PRO A 185 4.94 -41.46 -0.85
C PRO A 185 5.88 -40.97 -1.97
N GLU A 186 6.34 -41.87 -2.83
CA GLU A 186 7.18 -41.54 -3.99
C GLU A 186 6.43 -40.69 -5.03
N LYS A 187 5.15 -41.00 -5.28
CA LYS A 187 4.29 -40.27 -6.23
C LYS A 187 3.73 -38.97 -5.67
N LEU A 188 3.89 -38.73 -4.36
CA LEU A 188 3.42 -37.52 -3.70
C LEU A 188 4.46 -36.40 -3.74
N ARG A 189 5.70 -36.67 -4.17
CA ARG A 189 6.72 -35.62 -4.29
C ARG A 189 6.34 -34.68 -5.44
N ALA A 190 6.26 -33.39 -5.14
CA ALA A 190 6.13 -32.38 -6.18
C ALA A 190 7.51 -32.22 -6.82
N ASN A 191 7.70 -32.91 -7.95
CA ASN A 191 8.85 -32.71 -8.83
C ASN A 191 8.83 -31.29 -9.43
#